data_AF-A0A959ENK9-F1
#
_entry.id   AF-A0A959ENK9-F1
#
_cell.length_a   1.000
_cell.length_b   1.000
_cell.length_c   1.000
_cell.angle_alpha   90.00
_cell.angle_beta   90.00
_cell.angle_gamma   90.00
#
_symmetry.space_group_name_H-M   'P 1'
#
loop_
_entity.id
_entity.type
_entity.pdbx_description
1 polymer ?
#
loop_
_entity_poly.entity_id
_entity_poly.type
_entity_poly.pdbx_seq_one_letter_code
_entity_poly.pdbx_strand_id
1 'polypeptide(L)'
;MKAPFFIVGVPRSGTTLLSVLLSNHPQVYIDGESVGISIAENMEKYKRLFAYRPGRGQRAVLTQVIRDSYKQRLEKLLDYEQLDQYADLRDFFHRSVNRRAEEHGKLLWGDKTP
;
A
#
# COMPACT_ATOMS: atom_id res chain seq x y z
N MET A 1 -6.71 3.33 14.92
CA MET A 1 -6.48 3.08 13.48
C MET A 1 -7.09 1.74 13.11
N LYS A 2 -7.71 1.64 11.92
CA LYS A 2 -8.21 0.35 11.42
C LYS A 2 -7.12 -0.32 10.59
N ALA A 3 -6.98 -1.63 10.73
CA ALA A 3 -5.99 -2.39 9.98
C ALA A 3 -6.52 -2.71 8.57
N PRO A 4 -5.69 -2.60 7.53
CA PRO A 4 -6.06 -3.07 6.20
C PRO A 4 -6.14 -4.60 6.17
N PHE A 5 -6.83 -5.15 5.18
CA PHE A 5 -6.87 -6.60 4.94
C PHE A 5 -6.43 -6.94 3.51
N PHE A 6 -5.96 -8.17 3.34
CA PHE A 6 -5.52 -8.70 2.05
C PHE A 6 -6.30 -9.96 1.75
N ILE A 7 -6.85 -10.04 0.53
CA ILE A 7 -7.44 -11.27 0.00
C ILE A 7 -6.31 -12.00 -0.74
N VAL A 8 -5.93 -13.17 -0.24
CA VAL A 8 -4.86 -14.02 -0.78
C VAL A 8 -5.44 -15.38 -1.14
N GLY A 9 -5.06 -15.91 -2.30
CA GLY A 9 -5.47 -17.24 -2.73
C GLY A 9 -4.93 -17.57 -4.11
N VAL A 10 -4.92 -18.86 -4.46
CA VAL A 10 -4.44 -19.31 -5.77
C VAL A 10 -5.29 -18.73 -6.92
N PRO A 11 -4.74 -18.57 -8.14
CA PRO A 11 -5.52 -18.16 -9.29
C PRO A 11 -6.76 -19.04 -9.49
N ARG A 12 -7.89 -18.43 -9.88
CA ARG A 12 -9.18 -19.10 -10.14
C ARG A 12 -9.89 -19.67 -8.89
N SER A 13 -9.48 -19.30 -7.68
CA SER A 13 -10.18 -19.67 -6.42
C SER A 13 -11.36 -18.78 -6.04
N GLY A 14 -11.79 -17.86 -6.91
CA GLY A 14 -12.91 -16.95 -6.63
C GLY A 14 -12.54 -15.69 -5.83
N THR A 15 -11.25 -15.38 -5.64
CA THR A 15 -10.79 -14.15 -4.97
C THR A 15 -11.31 -12.87 -5.63
N THR A 16 -11.49 -12.85 -6.95
CA THR A 16 -12.13 -11.73 -7.66
C THR A 16 -13.62 -11.58 -7.32
N LEU A 17 -14.36 -12.68 -7.19
CA LEU A 17 -15.77 -12.62 -6.79
C LEU A 17 -15.88 -12.07 -5.36
N LEU A 18 -15.04 -12.57 -4.45
CA LEU A 18 -14.97 -12.08 -3.08
C LEU A 18 -14.62 -10.59 -3.01
N SER A 19 -13.66 -10.11 -3.81
CA SER A 19 -13.32 -8.68 -3.84
C SER A 19 -14.47 -7.81 -4.34
N VAL A 20 -15.25 -8.28 -5.33
CA VAL A 20 -16.44 -7.56 -5.81
C VAL A 20 -17.56 -7.52 -4.77
N LEU A 21 -17.78 -8.61 -4.03
CA LEU A 21 -18.76 -8.62 -2.94
C LEU A 21 -18.38 -7.64 -1.84
N LEU A 22 -17.11 -7.65 -1.43
CA LEU A 22 -16.61 -6.76 -0.38
C LEU A 22 -16.54 -5.30 -0.82
N SER A 23 -16.24 -4.99 -2.09
CA SER A 23 -16.21 -3.61 -2.59
C SER A 23 -17.59 -2.93 -2.55
N ASN A 24 -18.67 -3.72 -2.55
CA ASN A 24 -20.04 -3.21 -2.39
C ASN A 24 -20.43 -2.96 -0.92
N HIS A 25 -19.60 -3.36 0.04
CA HIS A 25 -19.90 -3.14 1.45
C HIS A 25 -19.79 -1.63 1.80
N PRO A 26 -20.72 -1.06 2.60
CA PRO A 26 -20.76 0.38 2.88
C PRO A 26 -19.48 0.89 3.55
N GLN A 27 -18.75 0.04 4.28
CA GLN A 27 -17.57 0.42 5.05
C GLN A 27 -16.23 0.02 4.42
N VAL A 28 -16.24 -0.73 3.31
CA VAL A 28 -15.02 -1.28 2.71
C VAL A 28 -14.72 -0.59 1.39
N TYR A 29 -13.46 -0.20 1.24
CA TYR A 29 -12.86 0.22 0.00
C TYR A 29 -11.88 -0.87 -0.44
N ILE A 30 -12.11 -1.46 -1.61
CA ILE A 30 -11.12 -2.31 -2.27
C ILE A 30 -10.65 -1.57 -3.50
N ASP A 31 -9.35 -1.33 -3.57
CA ASP A 31 -8.75 -0.69 -4.71
C ASP A 31 -8.81 -1.64 -5.94
N GLY A 32 -9.10 -1.09 -7.11
CA GLY A 32 -9.20 -1.86 -8.35
C GLY A 32 -7.84 -2.36 -8.85
N GLU A 33 -6.75 -1.72 -8.39
CA GLU A 33 -5.39 -2.14 -8.66
C GLU A 33 -4.80 -2.92 -7.47
N SER A 34 -4.28 -4.13 -7.72
CA SER A 34 -3.53 -4.86 -6.68
C SER A 34 -2.19 -4.19 -6.43
N VAL A 35 -1.99 -3.77 -5.18
CA VAL A 35 -0.76 -3.13 -4.70
C VAL A 35 -0.02 -3.98 -3.67
N GLY A 36 -0.62 -5.04 -3.13
CA GLY A 36 0.00 -5.92 -2.11
C GLY A 36 1.37 -6.47 -2.53
N ILE A 37 1.46 -7.04 -3.74
CA ILE A 37 2.74 -7.51 -4.30
C ILE A 37 3.73 -6.34 -4.48
N SER A 38 3.26 -5.20 -5.01
CA SER A 38 4.12 -4.04 -5.21
C SER A 38 4.70 -3.51 -3.90
N ILE A 39 3.95 -3.55 -2.79
CA ILE A 39 4.47 -3.18 -1.47
C ILE A 39 5.60 -4.14 -1.06
N ALA A 40 5.39 -5.46 -1.19
CA ALA A 40 6.38 -6.46 -0.81
C ALA A 40 7.69 -6.34 -1.62
N GLU A 41 7.58 -6.22 -2.95
CA GLU A 41 8.73 -6.08 -3.85
C GLU A 41 9.54 -4.81 -3.57
N ASN A 42 8.84 -3.68 -3.34
CA ASN A 42 9.50 -2.40 -3.11
C ASN A 42 10.08 -2.29 -1.69
N MET A 43 9.54 -3.00 -0.70
CA MET A 43 10.14 -3.09 0.63
C MET A 43 11.51 -3.79 0.56
N GLU A 44 11.64 -4.84 -0.24
CA GLU A 44 12.91 -5.52 -0.50
C GLU A 44 13.90 -4.59 -1.24
N LYS A 45 13.41 -3.86 -2.25
CA LYS A 45 14.20 -2.83 -2.94
C LYS A 45 14.70 -1.74 -1.99
N TYR A 46 13.85 -1.27 -1.07
CA TYR A 46 14.21 -0.29 -0.05
C TYR A 46 15.36 -0.79 0.84
N LYS A 47 15.23 -2.01 1.39
CA LYS A 47 16.28 -2.61 2.24
C LYS A 47 17.62 -2.68 1.52
N ARG A 48 17.62 -3.13 0.25
CA ARG A 48 18.83 -3.20 -0.57
C ARG A 48 19.43 -1.81 -0.81
N LEU A 49 18.63 -0.87 -1.32
CA LEU A 49 19.12 0.48 -1.63
C LEU A 49 19.64 1.22 -0.40
N PHE A 50 18.99 1.06 0.74
CA PHE A 50 19.42 1.67 1.99
C PHE A 50 20.76 1.08 2.46
N ALA A 51 20.93 -0.26 2.38
CA ALA A 51 22.18 -0.92 2.74
C ALA A 51 23.37 -0.51 1.84
N TYR A 52 23.16 -0.32 0.53
CA TYR A 52 24.22 0.09 -0.40
C TYR A 52 24.55 1.59 -0.36
N ARG A 53 23.69 2.43 0.24
CA ARG A 53 23.86 3.89 0.29
C ARG A 53 23.58 4.45 1.70
N PRO A 54 24.36 4.06 2.73
CA PRO A 54 24.08 4.42 4.11
C PRO A 54 24.14 5.93 4.39
N GLY A 55 24.87 6.71 3.56
CA GLY A 55 24.90 8.18 3.66
C GLY A 55 23.66 8.89 3.10
N ARG A 56 22.75 8.16 2.45
CA ARG A 56 21.48 8.72 1.95
C ARG A 56 20.43 8.57 3.04
N GLY A 57 19.80 9.68 3.43
CA GLY A 57 18.73 9.64 4.42
C GLY A 57 17.61 8.66 4.02
N GLN A 58 17.06 7.93 4.99
CA GLN A 58 16.01 6.92 4.78
C GLN A 58 14.85 7.46 3.92
N ARG A 59 14.49 8.72 4.13
CA ARG A 59 13.45 9.45 3.38
C ARG A 59 13.75 9.49 1.88
N ALA A 60 14.94 9.92 1.51
CA ALA A 60 15.33 10.03 0.10
C ALA A 60 15.32 8.67 -0.60
N VAL A 61 15.68 7.61 0.11
CA VAL A 61 15.59 6.24 -0.41
C VAL A 61 14.13 5.80 -0.56
N LEU A 62 13.30 6.04 0.44
CA LEU A 62 11.89 5.67 0.42
C LEU A 62 11.11 6.44 -0.65
N THR A 63 11.27 7.76 -0.76
CA THR A 63 10.67 8.58 -1.82
C THR A 63 11.07 8.08 -3.19
N GLN A 64 12.34 7.74 -3.39
CA GLN A 64 12.78 7.17 -4.67
C GLN A 64 12.10 5.83 -4.94
N VAL A 65 12.05 4.92 -3.96
CA VAL A 65 11.41 3.61 -4.12
C VAL A 65 9.93 3.74 -4.51
N ILE A 66 9.22 4.69 -3.89
CA ILE A 66 7.80 4.95 -4.18
C ILE A 66 7.62 5.48 -5.60
N ARG A 67 8.41 6.49 -6.01
CA ARG A 67 8.36 7.06 -7.36
C ARG A 67 8.76 6.07 -8.46
N ASP A 68 9.76 5.25 -8.18
CA ASP A 68 10.25 4.21 -9.10
C ASP A 68 9.33 2.97 -9.13
N SER A 69 8.22 2.96 -8.39
CA SER A 69 7.32 1.81 -8.33
C SER A 69 6.66 1.54 -9.69
N TYR A 70 6.43 0.26 -10.01
CA TYR A 70 5.82 -0.14 -11.27
C TYR A 70 4.47 0.59 -11.48
N LYS A 71 4.32 1.26 -12.63
CA LYS A 71 3.15 2.07 -12.98
C LYS A 71 2.76 3.11 -11.92
N GLN A 72 3.70 3.55 -11.08
CA GLN A 72 3.47 4.53 -10.01
C GLN A 72 2.39 4.07 -9.01
N ARG A 73 2.22 2.76 -8.84
CA ARG A 73 1.18 2.18 -7.96
C ARG A 73 1.34 2.62 -6.51
N LEU A 74 2.57 2.62 -6.00
CA LEU A 74 2.82 3.06 -4.63
C LEU A 74 2.69 4.57 -4.49
N GLU A 75 2.99 5.32 -5.54
CA GLU A 75 2.83 6.77 -5.55
C GLU A 75 1.36 7.17 -5.40
N LYS A 76 0.46 6.44 -6.07
CA LYS A 76 -0.98 6.64 -5.89
C LYS A 76 -1.43 6.23 -4.49
N LEU A 77 -0.90 5.16 -3.91
CA LEU A 77 -1.38 4.65 -2.63
C LEU A 77 -0.85 5.43 -1.42
N LEU A 78 0.43 5.80 -1.44
CA LEU A 78 1.17 6.22 -0.25
C LEU A 78 1.36 7.74 -0.19
N ASP A 79 1.18 8.33 1.00
CA ASP A 79 1.30 9.77 1.22
C ASP A 79 2.76 10.19 1.44
N TYR A 80 3.58 10.03 0.40
CA TYR A 80 5.03 10.17 0.47
C TYR A 80 5.51 11.63 0.58
N GLU A 81 4.63 12.60 0.39
CA GLU A 81 4.93 14.03 0.56
C GLU A 81 5.02 14.41 2.04
N GLN A 82 4.27 13.70 2.89
CA GLN A 82 4.15 14.00 4.32
C GLN A 82 4.95 13.03 5.19
N LEU A 83 6.02 12.44 4.65
CA LEU A 83 6.81 11.40 5.33
C LEU A 83 7.31 11.82 6.74
N ASP A 84 7.47 13.12 7.03
CA ASP A 84 7.94 13.61 8.35
C ASP A 84 6.89 13.50 9.45
N GLN A 85 5.63 13.34 9.07
CA GLN A 85 4.50 13.32 10.02
C GLN A 85 4.20 11.93 10.57
N TYR A 86 4.96 10.91 10.16
CA TYR A 86 4.73 9.51 10.51
C TYR A 86 5.81 9.03 11.49
N ALA A 87 5.40 8.27 12.50
CA ALA A 87 6.32 7.80 13.54
C ALA A 87 7.31 6.75 13.02
N ASP A 88 6.83 5.85 12.15
CA ASP A 88 7.62 4.79 11.53
C ASP A 88 6.97 4.33 10.19
N LEU A 89 7.59 3.35 9.52
CA LEU A 89 7.09 2.81 8.25
C LEU A 89 5.70 2.14 8.37
N ARG A 90 5.38 1.58 9.53
CA ARG A 90 4.10 0.93 9.79
C ARG A 90 3.01 1.99 9.91
N ASP A 91 3.24 3.04 10.70
CA ASP A 91 2.35 4.18 10.85
C ASP A 91 2.12 4.88 9.50
N PHE A 92 3.19 5.13 8.75
CA PHE A 92 3.14 5.65 7.39
C PHE A 92 2.21 4.83 6.49
N PHE A 93 2.38 3.51 6.46
CA PHE A 93 1.55 2.63 5.65
C PHE A 93 0.08 2.66 6.11
N HIS A 94 -0.19 2.46 7.41
CA HIS A 94 -1.54 2.43 7.95
C HIS A 94 -2.30 3.74 7.72
N ARG A 95 -1.66 4.89 7.94
CA ARG A 95 -2.30 6.19 7.74
C ARG A 95 -2.51 6.49 6.26
N SER A 96 -1.57 6.10 5.38
CA SER A 96 -1.74 6.24 3.93
C SER A 96 -2.96 5.48 3.41
N VAL A 97 -3.10 4.20 3.76
CA VAL A 97 -4.22 3.38 3.27
C VAL A 97 -5.56 3.76 3.92
N ASN A 98 -5.56 4.18 5.18
CA ASN A 98 -6.77 4.66 5.84
C ASN A 98 -7.25 5.98 5.23
N ARG A 99 -6.34 6.92 4.93
CA ARG A 99 -6.67 8.15 4.20
C ARG A 99 -7.33 7.83 2.86
N ARG A 100 -6.82 6.84 2.13
CA ARG A 100 -7.42 6.38 0.87
C ARG A 100 -8.85 5.85 1.03
N ALA A 101 -9.12 5.08 2.09
CA ALA A 101 -10.48 4.65 2.38
C ALA A 101 -11.39 5.84 2.74
N GLU A 102 -10.90 6.78 3.55
CA GLU A 102 -11.62 7.99 3.98
C GLU A 102 -11.98 8.90 2.80
N GLU A 103 -11.06 9.08 1.83
CA GLU A 103 -11.31 9.81 0.57
C GLU A 103 -12.50 9.24 -0.23
N HIS A 104 -12.82 7.96 -0.04
CA HIS A 104 -13.94 7.28 -0.69
C HIS A 104 -15.15 7.11 0.24
N GLY A 105 -15.16 7.75 1.41
CA GLY A 105 -16.22 7.63 2.41
C GLY A 105 -16.32 6.24 3.05
N LYS A 106 -15.22 5.46 3.01
CA LYS A 106 -15.13 4.11 3.57
C LYS A 106 -14.26 4.12 4.83
N LEU A 107 -14.34 3.04 5.59
CA LEU A 107 -13.65 2.89 6.87
C LEU A 107 -12.47 1.92 6.82
N LEU A 108 -12.50 0.98 5.89
CA LEU A 108 -11.54 -0.11 5.78
C LEU A 108 -10.99 -0.14 4.36
N TRP A 109 -9.67 -0.15 4.24
CA TRP A 109 -8.99 -0.40 2.98
C TRP A 109 -8.67 -1.90 2.86
N GLY A 110 -8.82 -2.46 1.67
CA GLY A 110 -8.38 -3.81 1.36
C GLY A 110 -7.78 -3.94 -0.03
N ASP A 111 -6.95 -4.97 -0.21
CA ASP A 111 -6.32 -5.33 -1.48
C ASP A 111 -6.69 -6.76 -1.87
N LYS A 112 -6.92 -6.98 -3.17
CA LYS A 112 -6.93 -8.33 -3.73
C LYS A 112 -5.56 -8.63 -4.33
N THR A 113 -4.79 -9.45 -3.65
CA THR A 113 -3.47 -9.89 -4.10
C THR A 113 -3.58 -11.30 -4.72
N PRO A 114 -3.32 -11.47 -6.02
CA PRO A 114 -3.33 -12.79 -6.67
C PRO A 114 -2.15 -13.69 -6.27
#